data_AF-A0A8S2X4M0-F1
#
_entry.id   AF-A0A8S2X4M0-F1
#
_cell.length_a   1.000
_cell.length_b   1.000
_cell.length_c   1.000
_cell.angle_alpha   90.00
_cell.angle_beta   90.00
_cell.angle_gamma   90.00
#
_symmetry.space_group_name_H-M   'P 1'
#
loop_
_entity.id
_entity.type
_entity.pdbx_description
1 polymer ?
#
loop_
_entity_poly.entity_id
_entity_poly.type
_entity_poly.pdbx_seq_one_letter_code
_entity_poly.pdbx_strand_id
1 'polypeptide(L)'
;NAEDNDYDHSVIPKLRIELSKAYILLSNNEKGLRANDVMALCSLAVSTKQIGKHIGQKGLGFKSVYLATNKPTIISQPWQFYFQVLSADEMSYITPYWLEYPLPDSIQTTISSCSLDTHIYLPLKFQQNSSTLSKFLDDVSRAIDPCILLHLDKLTHLEIKDNRQNQSIVIEKRVQDTNEKFILETKAIFEN
;
A
#
# COMPACT_ATOMS: atom_id res chain seq x y z
N ASN A 1 4.87 6.19 4.25
CA ASN A 1 5.33 5.10 3.36
C ASN A 1 5.29 5.50 1.91
N ALA A 2 4.11 5.61 1.25
CA ALA A 2 4.08 6.01 -0.17
C ALA A 2 4.66 7.43 -0.41
N GLU A 3 4.46 8.34 0.54
CA GLU A 3 5.09 9.68 0.54
C GLU A 3 6.63 9.65 0.51
N ASP A 4 7.23 8.61 1.11
CA ASP A 4 8.68 8.47 1.21
C ASP A 4 9.30 7.88 -0.07
N ASN A 5 8.47 7.58 -1.08
CA ASN A 5 8.91 6.97 -2.32
C ASN A 5 9.66 7.96 -3.25
N ASP A 6 10.40 7.39 -4.20
CA ASP A 6 11.05 8.12 -5.28
C ASP A 6 10.21 7.96 -6.56
N TYR A 7 9.64 9.07 -7.03
CA TYR A 7 8.82 9.12 -8.23
C TYR A 7 9.61 9.77 -9.37
N ASP A 8 9.29 9.41 -10.61
CA ASP A 8 9.81 10.13 -11.76
C ASP A 8 9.20 11.55 -11.82
N HIS A 9 9.93 12.53 -12.35
CA HIS A 9 9.43 13.90 -12.49
C HIS A 9 8.27 14.01 -13.50
N SER A 10 8.16 13.04 -14.41
CA SER A 10 7.12 13.00 -15.46
C SER A 10 5.82 12.34 -15.03
N VAL A 11 5.77 11.69 -13.85
CA VAL A 11 4.57 10.99 -13.37
C VAL A 11 3.85 11.77 -12.28
N ILE A 12 2.55 11.58 -12.19
CA ILE A 12 1.74 12.05 -11.04
C ILE A 12 1.83 10.96 -9.96
N PRO A 13 2.42 11.24 -8.78
CA PRO A 13 2.53 10.26 -7.72
C PRO A 13 1.16 9.77 -7.26
N LYS A 14 0.96 8.45 -7.37
CA LYS A 14 -0.33 7.79 -7.18
C LYS A 14 -0.20 6.60 -6.24
N LEU A 15 -1.17 6.47 -5.34
CA LEU A 15 -1.41 5.28 -4.53
C LEU A 15 -2.80 4.74 -4.87
N ARG A 16 -2.89 3.45 -5.16
CA ARG A 16 -4.14 2.71 -5.30
C ARG A 16 -4.26 1.67 -4.21
N ILE A 17 -5.42 1.60 -3.57
CA ILE A 17 -5.79 0.62 -2.56
C ILE A 17 -6.97 -0.16 -3.10
N GLU A 18 -6.77 -1.44 -3.37
CA GLU A 18 -7.82 -2.33 -3.84
C GLU A 18 -8.27 -3.26 -2.70
N LEU A 19 -9.56 -3.22 -2.40
CA LEU A 19 -10.21 -4.00 -1.36
C LEU A 19 -11.01 -5.14 -1.99
N SER A 20 -10.73 -6.36 -1.55
CA SER A 20 -11.42 -7.58 -1.96
C SER A 20 -11.80 -8.42 -0.75
N LYS A 21 -12.73 -9.37 -0.92
CA LYS A 21 -13.07 -10.35 0.13
C LYS A 21 -11.88 -11.26 0.49
N ALA A 22 -10.92 -11.42 -0.41
CA ALA A 22 -9.78 -12.32 -0.21
C ALA A 22 -8.46 -11.60 0.11
N TYR A 23 -8.30 -10.35 -0.31
CA TYR A 23 -7.02 -9.65 -0.24
C TYR A 23 -7.20 -8.13 -0.15
N ILE A 24 -6.12 -7.45 0.26
CA ILE A 24 -5.90 -6.04 -0.03
C ILE A 24 -4.67 -5.95 -0.96
N LEU A 25 -4.75 -5.12 -2.00
CA LEU A 25 -3.62 -4.85 -2.89
C LEU A 25 -3.32 -3.35 -2.87
N LEU A 26 -2.14 -2.99 -2.40
CA LEU A 26 -1.62 -1.63 -2.47
C LEU A 26 -0.74 -1.52 -3.71
N SER A 27 -0.89 -0.47 -4.50
CA SER A 27 -0.09 -0.26 -5.71
C SER A 27 0.31 1.20 -5.85
N ASN A 28 1.56 1.48 -6.21
CA ASN A 28 2.04 2.84 -6.44
C ASN A 28 3.06 2.90 -7.59
N ASN A 29 3.20 4.06 -8.23
CA ASN A 29 4.08 4.30 -9.38
C ASN A 29 5.44 4.90 -9.01
N GLU A 30 6.01 4.51 -7.87
CA GLU A 30 7.41 4.81 -7.58
C GLU A 30 8.35 4.09 -8.55
N LYS A 31 9.57 4.57 -8.73
CA LYS A 31 10.57 3.94 -9.64
C LYS A 31 10.92 2.49 -9.27
N GLY A 32 10.62 2.09 -8.04
CA GLY A 32 10.90 0.78 -7.48
C GLY A 32 11.68 0.88 -6.16
N LEU A 33 11.69 -0.22 -5.41
CA LEU A 33 12.41 -0.30 -4.15
C LEU A 33 13.92 -0.34 -4.39
N ARG A 34 14.66 0.45 -3.61
CA ARG A 34 16.12 0.38 -3.55
C ARG A 34 16.54 -0.65 -2.50
N ALA A 35 17.79 -1.10 -2.56
CA ALA A 35 18.34 -2.01 -1.56
C ALA A 35 18.13 -1.50 -0.11
N ASN A 36 18.30 -0.19 0.12
CA ASN A 36 18.06 0.41 1.44
C ASN A 36 16.60 0.33 1.88
N ASP A 37 15.64 0.41 0.96
CA ASP A 37 14.22 0.27 1.28
C ASP A 37 13.92 -1.18 1.70
N VAL A 38 14.48 -2.17 0.99
CA VAL A 38 14.38 -3.60 1.34
C VAL A 38 15.03 -3.88 2.69
N MET A 39 16.24 -3.36 2.92
CA MET A 39 16.93 -3.50 4.21
C MET A 39 16.12 -2.87 5.34
N ALA A 40 15.48 -1.72 5.13
CA ALA A 40 14.62 -1.09 6.13
C ALA A 40 13.38 -1.95 6.47
N LEU A 41 12.80 -2.65 5.49
CA LEU A 41 11.71 -3.61 5.71
C LEU A 41 12.18 -4.85 6.51
N CYS A 42 13.42 -5.30 6.29
CA CYS A 42 13.98 -6.46 6.98
C CYS A 42 14.59 -6.13 8.36
N SER A 43 14.96 -4.87 8.60
CA SER A 43 15.68 -4.44 9.82
C SER A 43 14.77 -4.04 10.98
N LEU A 44 13.49 -4.41 10.95
CA LEU A 44 12.44 -4.06 11.93
C LEU A 44 12.70 -4.48 13.39
N ALA A 45 13.88 -5.04 13.69
CA ALA A 45 14.40 -5.34 15.01
C ALA A 45 15.31 -4.24 15.60
N VAL A 46 15.79 -3.26 14.83
CA VAL A 46 16.63 -2.18 15.36
C VAL A 46 15.88 -0.86 15.26
N SER A 47 15.39 -0.40 16.40
CA SER A 47 14.84 0.93 16.63
C SER A 47 15.89 2.02 16.37
N THR A 48 16.22 2.27 15.10
CA THR A 48 17.05 3.42 14.74
C THR A 48 16.17 4.66 14.73
N LYS A 49 16.03 5.26 15.91
CA LYS A 49 15.65 6.67 16.08
C LYS A 49 16.68 7.53 15.31
N GLN A 50 16.45 7.77 14.03
CA GLN A 50 16.95 8.99 13.40
C GLN A 50 15.85 10.03 13.44
N ILE A 51 16.05 11.02 14.31
CA ILE A 51 15.26 12.24 14.38
C ILE A 51 15.62 13.05 13.13
N GLY A 52 14.76 13.05 12.12
CA GLY A 52 14.99 13.83 10.90
C GLY A 52 14.03 13.56 9.74
N LYS A 53 13.13 14.52 9.51
CA LYS A 53 12.45 14.89 8.24
C LYS A 53 11.72 13.83 7.39
N HIS A 54 11.66 12.57 7.81
CA HIS A 54 10.87 11.53 7.15
C HIS A 54 9.59 11.30 7.95
N ILE A 55 8.44 11.65 7.36
CA ILE A 55 7.13 11.55 8.00
C ILE A 55 6.73 10.06 8.11
N GLY A 56 7.28 9.18 7.26
CA GLY A 56 7.15 7.73 7.37
C GLY A 56 8.51 7.03 7.43
N GLN A 57 8.85 6.45 8.58
CA GLN A 57 9.82 5.37 8.59
C GLN A 57 9.17 4.18 7.87
N LYS A 58 9.71 3.77 6.70
CA LYS A 58 9.22 2.62 5.90
C LYS A 58 9.10 1.30 6.70
N GLY A 59 9.54 1.24 7.96
CA GLY A 59 9.36 0.12 8.87
C GLY A 59 8.23 0.21 9.92
N LEU A 60 8.01 1.35 10.60
CA LEU A 60 7.04 1.40 11.72
C LEU A 60 5.59 1.22 11.26
N GLY A 61 5.24 1.80 10.11
CA GLY A 61 3.91 1.63 9.51
C GLY A 61 3.71 0.25 8.89
N PHE A 62 4.79 -0.42 8.44
CA PHE A 62 4.66 -1.70 7.74
C PHE A 62 4.17 -2.82 8.65
N LYS A 63 4.48 -2.81 9.95
CA LYS A 63 3.96 -3.83 10.90
C LYS A 63 2.43 -3.89 10.95
N SER A 64 1.74 -2.78 10.64
CA SER A 64 0.28 -2.75 10.61
C SER A 64 -0.32 -3.69 9.58
N VAL A 65 0.41 -4.07 8.52
CA VAL A 65 -0.08 -5.04 7.52
C VAL A 65 -0.35 -6.40 8.15
N TYR A 66 0.34 -6.74 9.26
CA TYR A 66 0.12 -7.99 9.97
C TYR A 66 -1.21 -8.05 10.73
N LEU A 67 -1.91 -6.91 10.88
CA LEU A 67 -3.31 -6.92 11.32
C LEU A 67 -4.20 -7.61 10.28
N ALA A 68 -3.89 -7.43 8.98
CA ALA A 68 -4.67 -7.94 7.86
C ALA A 68 -4.19 -9.33 7.37
N THR A 69 -2.89 -9.56 7.30
CA THR A 69 -2.29 -10.75 6.67
C THR A 69 -1.21 -11.40 7.54
N ASN A 70 -0.93 -12.69 7.28
CA ASN A 70 0.26 -13.36 7.79
C ASN A 70 1.36 -13.49 6.72
N LYS A 71 1.09 -13.09 5.48
CA LYS A 71 1.99 -13.28 4.33
C LYS A 71 2.01 -12.06 3.40
N PRO A 72 2.47 -10.88 3.86
CA PRO A 72 2.59 -9.72 2.99
C PRO A 72 3.65 -10.00 1.91
N THR A 73 3.28 -9.79 0.64
CA THR A 73 4.15 -10.00 -0.51
C THR A 73 4.41 -8.67 -1.20
N ILE A 74 5.66 -8.37 -1.49
CA ILE A 74 6.12 -7.14 -2.13
C ILE A 74 6.65 -7.47 -3.52
N ILE A 75 6.19 -6.73 -4.51
CA ILE A 75 6.57 -6.84 -5.92
C ILE A 75 6.99 -5.45 -6.37
N SER A 76 8.28 -5.25 -6.61
CA SER A 76 8.84 -3.97 -7.02
C SER A 76 10.17 -4.22 -7.70
N GLN A 77 10.22 -4.12 -9.03
CA GLN A 77 11.36 -4.63 -9.80
C GLN A 77 12.71 -4.03 -9.33
N PRO A 78 13.77 -4.86 -9.16
CA PRO A 78 13.83 -6.31 -9.38
C PRO A 78 13.39 -7.16 -8.17
N TRP A 79 12.96 -6.55 -7.07
CA TRP A 79 12.63 -7.21 -5.82
C TRP A 79 11.25 -7.85 -5.83
N GLN A 80 11.22 -9.17 -5.62
CA GLN A 80 9.97 -9.92 -5.45
C GLN A 80 10.13 -10.88 -4.27
N PHE A 81 9.51 -10.55 -3.15
CA PHE A 81 9.69 -11.30 -1.90
C PHE A 81 8.47 -11.19 -1.00
N TYR A 82 8.36 -12.06 -0.03
CA TYR A 82 7.33 -12.02 0.98
C TYR A 82 7.90 -12.23 2.38
N PHE A 83 7.17 -11.76 3.38
CA PHE A 83 7.37 -12.15 4.77
C PHE A 83 6.31 -13.17 5.16
N GLN A 84 6.58 -13.97 6.17
CA GLN A 84 5.65 -15.00 6.64
C GLN A 84 5.69 -15.02 8.15
N VAL A 85 4.55 -14.77 8.81
CA VAL A 85 4.46 -14.94 10.27
C VAL A 85 4.36 -16.44 10.57
N LEU A 86 5.37 -16.98 11.24
CA LEU A 86 5.45 -18.36 11.71
C LEU A 86 5.37 -18.36 13.23
N SER A 87 4.44 -19.12 13.79
CA SER A 87 4.19 -19.14 15.25
C SER A 87 5.38 -19.62 16.08
N ALA A 88 6.32 -20.35 15.48
CA ALA A 88 7.51 -20.88 16.14
C ALA A 88 8.73 -19.95 16.07
N ASP A 89 8.68 -18.89 15.26
CA ASP A 89 9.84 -18.03 14.98
C ASP A 89 9.46 -16.54 15.17
N GLU A 90 10.01 -15.96 16.24
CA GLU A 90 9.80 -14.55 16.62
C GLU A 90 10.37 -13.56 15.59
N MET A 91 11.23 -13.99 14.66
CA MET A 91 11.84 -13.15 13.62
C MET A 91 11.28 -13.41 12.21
N SER A 92 10.32 -14.32 12.10
CA SER A 92 9.71 -14.72 10.82
C SER A 92 9.04 -13.55 10.09
N TYR A 93 8.54 -12.55 10.82
CA TYR A 93 7.88 -11.37 10.26
C TYR A 93 8.86 -10.31 9.68
N ILE A 94 10.17 -10.50 9.82
CA ILE A 94 11.20 -9.58 9.27
C ILE A 94 12.17 -10.27 8.31
N THR A 95 12.09 -11.59 8.21
CA THR A 95 12.96 -12.37 7.32
C THR A 95 12.27 -12.51 5.96
N PRO A 96 12.83 -11.94 4.88
CA PRO A 96 12.22 -12.05 3.56
C PRO A 96 12.50 -13.42 2.95
N TYR A 97 11.53 -13.92 2.20
CA TYR A 97 11.65 -15.08 1.33
C TYR A 97 11.45 -14.63 -0.11
N TRP A 98 12.31 -15.06 -1.02
CA TRP A 98 12.12 -14.80 -2.43
C TRP A 98 10.80 -15.39 -2.93
N LEU A 99 10.14 -14.67 -3.83
CA LEU A 99 8.93 -15.16 -4.47
C LEU A 99 9.31 -16.19 -5.54
N GLU A 100 9.35 -17.47 -5.15
CA GLU A 100 9.68 -18.57 -6.08
C GLU A 100 8.49 -19.01 -6.94
N TYR A 101 7.27 -18.80 -6.45
CA TYR A 101 6.04 -19.20 -7.12
C TYR A 101 5.23 -17.97 -7.55
N PRO A 102 4.56 -18.05 -8.71
CA PRO A 102 3.73 -16.95 -9.18
C PRO A 102 2.58 -16.65 -8.19
N LEU A 103 2.20 -15.38 -8.14
CA LEU A 103 0.99 -14.94 -7.43
C LEU A 103 -0.26 -15.56 -8.07
N PRO A 104 -1.42 -15.56 -7.41
CA PRO A 104 -2.67 -15.97 -8.06
C PRO A 104 -2.89 -15.22 -9.39
N ASP A 105 -3.42 -15.89 -10.41
CA ASP A 105 -3.56 -15.34 -11.77
C ASP A 105 -4.34 -14.01 -11.80
N SER A 106 -5.34 -13.87 -10.93
CA SER A 106 -6.10 -12.62 -10.78
C SER A 106 -5.20 -11.46 -10.35
N ILE A 107 -4.27 -11.69 -9.44
CA ILE A 107 -3.31 -10.68 -8.96
C ILE A 107 -2.26 -10.38 -10.02
N GLN A 108 -1.73 -11.41 -10.70
CA GLN A 108 -0.79 -11.21 -11.80
C GLN A 108 -1.41 -10.39 -12.93
N THR A 109 -2.67 -10.68 -13.26
CA THR A 109 -3.42 -9.93 -14.28
C THR A 109 -3.64 -8.48 -13.84
N THR A 110 -4.05 -8.25 -12.59
CA THR A 110 -4.19 -6.89 -12.05
C THR A 110 -2.86 -6.14 -12.08
N ILE A 111 -1.77 -6.74 -11.60
CA ILE A 111 -0.43 -6.12 -11.61
C ILE A 111 0.01 -5.79 -13.05
N SER A 112 -0.14 -6.74 -13.98
CA SER A 112 0.31 -6.57 -15.37
C SER A 112 -0.53 -5.56 -16.15
N SER A 113 -1.82 -5.42 -15.81
CA SER A 113 -2.72 -4.43 -16.40
C SER A 113 -2.62 -3.05 -15.73
N CYS A 114 -2.00 -2.98 -14.55
CA CYS A 114 -1.80 -1.74 -13.84
C CYS A 114 -0.49 -1.07 -14.31
N SER A 115 -0.55 0.21 -14.64
CA SER A 115 0.64 0.99 -14.99
C SER A 115 1.42 1.47 -13.77
N LEU A 116 1.45 0.66 -12.71
CA LEU A 116 2.09 0.96 -11.43
C LEU A 116 3.24 -0.03 -11.21
N ASP A 117 4.30 0.40 -10.54
CA ASP A 117 5.56 -0.33 -10.49
C ASP A 117 5.74 -1.14 -9.20
N THR A 118 5.24 -0.64 -8.07
CA THR A 118 5.40 -1.26 -6.76
C THR A 118 4.07 -1.67 -6.17
N HIS A 119 3.97 -2.96 -5.84
CA HIS A 119 2.77 -3.58 -5.29
C HIS A 119 3.06 -4.26 -3.95
N ILE A 120 2.10 -4.15 -3.04
CA ILE A 120 2.06 -4.90 -1.79
C ILE A 120 0.76 -5.71 -1.77
N TYR A 121 0.89 -7.01 -1.95
CA TYR A 121 -0.21 -7.97 -1.91
C TYR A 121 -0.39 -8.53 -0.49
N LEU A 122 -1.58 -8.35 0.07
CA LEU A 122 -1.94 -8.74 1.44
C LEU A 122 -3.09 -9.75 1.41
N PRO A 123 -2.82 -11.08 1.32
CA PRO A 123 -3.86 -12.09 1.45
C PRO A 123 -4.45 -12.06 2.87
N LEU A 124 -5.76 -11.89 3.00
CA LEU A 124 -6.40 -11.69 4.30
C LEU A 124 -6.43 -12.99 5.12
N LYS A 125 -6.07 -12.91 6.41
CA LYS A 125 -5.98 -14.09 7.29
C LYS A 125 -7.33 -14.54 7.91
N PHE A 126 -8.39 -13.75 7.75
CA PHE A 126 -9.72 -13.98 8.35
C PHE A 126 -10.83 -14.17 7.30
N GLN A 127 -10.49 -14.73 6.13
CA GLN A 127 -11.43 -15.00 5.03
C GLN A 127 -12.65 -15.85 5.45
N GLN A 128 -12.48 -16.73 6.45
CA GLN A 128 -13.55 -17.61 6.94
C GLN A 128 -14.55 -16.94 7.88
N ASN A 129 -14.26 -15.73 8.38
CA ASN A 129 -15.15 -14.99 9.28
C ASN A 129 -15.73 -13.76 8.57
N SER A 130 -16.86 -13.97 7.89
CA SER A 130 -17.48 -12.96 7.01
C SER A 130 -17.80 -11.63 7.71
N SER A 131 -18.29 -11.65 8.95
CA SER A 131 -18.66 -10.43 9.68
C SER A 131 -17.44 -9.63 10.17
N THR A 132 -16.39 -10.32 10.60
CA THR A 132 -15.12 -9.67 10.99
C THR A 132 -14.44 -9.07 9.77
N LEU A 133 -14.43 -9.81 8.66
CA LEU A 133 -13.89 -9.38 7.38
C LEU A 133 -14.60 -8.13 6.84
N SER A 134 -15.93 -8.13 6.79
CA SER A 134 -16.69 -6.99 6.29
C SER A 134 -16.43 -5.75 7.14
N LYS A 135 -16.51 -5.88 8.47
CA LYS A 135 -16.24 -4.78 9.40
C LYS A 135 -14.82 -4.23 9.22
N PHE A 136 -13.82 -5.09 9.14
CA PHE A 136 -12.43 -4.67 8.95
C PHE A 136 -12.25 -3.87 7.66
N LEU A 137 -12.78 -4.36 6.54
CA LEU A 137 -12.64 -3.68 5.25
C LEU A 137 -13.45 -2.38 5.20
N ASP A 138 -14.60 -2.32 5.87
CA ASP A 138 -15.38 -1.09 6.00
C ASP A 138 -14.68 -0.07 6.91
N ASP A 139 -14.01 -0.54 7.97
CA ASP A 139 -13.15 0.30 8.81
C ASP A 139 -11.97 0.84 8.01
N VAL A 140 -11.31 0.03 7.17
CA VAL A 140 -10.23 0.48 6.27
C VAL A 140 -10.74 1.53 5.29
N SER A 141 -11.88 1.29 4.65
CA SER A 141 -12.46 2.24 3.70
C SER A 141 -12.86 3.56 4.36
N ARG A 142 -13.36 3.53 5.61
CA ARG A 142 -13.74 4.73 6.38
C ARG A 142 -12.57 5.47 7.01
N ALA A 143 -11.51 4.75 7.37
CA ALA A 143 -10.34 5.34 8.03
C ALA A 143 -9.53 6.24 7.09
N ILE A 144 -9.74 6.13 5.77
CA ILE A 144 -9.06 6.97 4.81
C ILE A 144 -9.77 8.32 4.72
N ASP A 145 -9.28 9.27 5.52
CA ASP A 145 -9.69 10.67 5.44
C ASP A 145 -9.22 11.27 4.10
N PRO A 146 -10.12 11.82 3.27
CA PRO A 146 -9.74 12.56 2.06
C PRO A 146 -8.72 13.67 2.30
N CYS A 147 -8.70 14.25 3.50
CA CYS A 147 -7.77 15.29 3.91
C CYS A 147 -6.34 14.79 4.10
N ILE A 148 -6.10 13.47 4.04
CA ILE A 148 -4.75 12.91 4.18
C ILE A 148 -3.78 13.51 3.17
N LEU A 149 -4.20 13.73 1.92
CA LEU A 149 -3.35 14.31 0.87
C LEU A 149 -2.92 15.74 1.18
N LEU A 150 -3.71 16.53 1.93
CA LEU A 150 -3.33 17.91 2.29
C LEU A 150 -2.04 17.96 3.10
N HIS A 151 -1.77 16.91 3.87
CA HIS A 151 -0.60 16.79 4.75
C HIS A 151 0.60 16.10 4.07
N LEU A 152 0.48 15.72 2.79
CA LEU A 152 1.53 15.05 2.01
C LEU A 152 2.13 16.00 0.97
N ASP A 153 3.45 15.91 0.74
CA ASP A 153 4.16 16.80 -0.17
C ASP A 153 4.21 16.23 -1.60
N LYS A 154 4.46 14.92 -1.73
CA LYS A 154 4.62 14.24 -3.03
C LYS A 154 3.34 13.58 -3.51
N LEU A 155 2.65 12.84 -2.64
CA LEU A 155 1.49 12.07 -3.06
C LEU A 155 0.30 12.99 -3.35
N THR A 156 -0.15 13.02 -4.60
CA THR A 156 -1.26 13.90 -5.03
C THR A 156 -2.49 13.14 -5.50
N HIS A 157 -2.39 11.83 -5.72
CA HIS A 157 -3.51 11.03 -6.19
C HIS A 157 -3.68 9.77 -5.32
N LEU A 158 -4.89 9.56 -4.83
CA LEU A 158 -5.29 8.37 -4.07
C LEU A 158 -6.54 7.75 -4.67
N GLU A 159 -6.47 6.46 -4.99
CA GLU A 159 -7.60 5.68 -5.48
C GLU A 159 -7.92 4.56 -4.49
N ILE A 160 -9.17 4.43 -4.08
CA ILE A 160 -9.67 3.33 -3.27
C ILE A 160 -10.68 2.57 -4.11
N LYS A 161 -10.32 1.38 -4.60
CA LYS A 161 -11.21 0.51 -5.35
C LYS A 161 -11.75 -0.59 -4.45
N ASP A 162 -13.05 -0.59 -4.18
CA ASP A 162 -13.75 -1.64 -3.44
C ASP A 162 -14.49 -2.59 -4.39
N ASN A 163 -13.83 -3.70 -4.72
CA ASN A 163 -14.38 -4.74 -5.60
C ASN A 163 -15.57 -5.49 -4.97
N ARG A 164 -15.83 -5.32 -3.67
CA ARG A 164 -16.99 -5.95 -3.00
C ARG A 164 -18.28 -5.23 -3.34
N GLN A 165 -18.18 -3.92 -3.59
CA GLN A 165 -19.29 -3.02 -3.84
C GLN A 165 -19.29 -2.46 -5.28
N ASN A 166 -18.31 -2.85 -6.09
CA ASN A 166 -18.04 -2.28 -7.43
C ASN A 166 -17.95 -0.75 -7.39
N GLN A 167 -17.27 -0.22 -6.38
CA GLN A 167 -17.12 1.21 -6.14
C GLN A 167 -15.66 1.60 -6.18
N SER A 168 -15.37 2.78 -6.70
CA SER A 168 -14.06 3.40 -6.60
C SER A 168 -14.20 4.85 -6.15
N ILE A 169 -13.35 5.27 -5.22
CA ILE A 169 -13.22 6.66 -4.79
C ILE A 169 -11.85 7.14 -5.23
N VAL A 170 -11.82 8.23 -5.99
CA VAL A 170 -10.59 8.88 -6.43
C VAL A 170 -10.51 10.25 -5.75
N ILE A 171 -9.36 10.53 -5.13
CA ILE A 171 -9.06 11.76 -4.41
C ILE A 171 -7.81 12.38 -5.04
N GLU A 172 -7.94 13.62 -5.51
CA GLU A 172 -6.85 14.35 -6.17
C GLU A 172 -6.58 15.66 -5.46
N LYS A 173 -5.32 15.88 -5.07
CA LYS A 173 -4.82 17.16 -4.57
C LYS A 173 -4.29 17.99 -5.73
N ARG A 174 -4.83 19.21 -5.85
CA ARG A 174 -4.40 20.20 -6.85
C ARG A 174 -4.02 21.51 -6.17
N VAL A 175 -3.08 22.24 -6.77
CA VAL A 175 -2.74 23.59 -6.37
C VAL A 175 -3.65 24.55 -7.13
N GLN A 176 -4.29 25.48 -6.42
CA GLN A 176 -5.02 26.59 -7.00
C GLN A 176 -4.11 27.84 -6.97
N ASP A 177 -3.94 28.48 -8.13
CA ASP A 177 -3.10 29.66 -8.44
C ASP A 177 -2.47 30.47 -7.28
N THR A 178 -1.17 30.77 -7.44
CA THR A 178 -0.29 31.79 -6.79
C THR A 178 -0.32 32.02 -5.27
N ASN A 179 -1.32 31.53 -4.53
CA ASN A 179 -1.52 31.77 -3.09
C ASN A 179 -1.43 30.48 -2.26
N GLU A 180 -0.76 29.44 -2.77
CA GLU A 180 -0.51 28.17 -2.06
C GLU A 180 -1.78 27.51 -1.50
N LYS A 181 -2.94 27.73 -2.14
CA LYS A 181 -4.19 27.06 -1.75
C LYS A 181 -4.26 25.69 -2.41
N PHE A 182 -4.59 24.67 -1.62
CA PHE A 182 -4.83 23.31 -2.12
C PHE A 182 -6.34 23.03 -2.24
N ILE A 183 -6.72 22.38 -3.34
CA ILE A 183 -8.07 21.84 -3.56
C ILE A 183 -7.96 20.32 -3.51
N LEU A 184 -8.92 19.68 -2.83
CA LEU A 184 -9.17 18.25 -2.95
C LEU A 184 -10.41 18.03 -3.82
N GLU A 185 -10.25 17.29 -4.91
CA GLU A 185 -11.36 16.78 -5.71
C GLU A 185 -11.59 15.31 -5.37
N THR A 186 -12.79 14.99 -4.89
CA THR A 186 -13.22 13.61 -4.63
C THR A 186 -14.25 13.18 -5.66
N LYS A 187 -14.02 12.05 -6.33
CA LYS A 187 -14.92 11.46 -7.33
C LYS A 187 -15.28 10.05 -6.91
N ALA A 188 -16.57 9.77 -6.76
CA ALA A 188 -17.08 8.42 -6.58
C ALA A 188 -17.50 7.85 -7.94
N ILE A 189 -17.01 6.65 -8.26
CA ILE A 189 -17.25 5.92 -9.51
C ILE A 189 -17.94 4.61 -9.11
N PHE A 190 -19.08 4.33 -9.73
CA PHE A 190 -19.83 3.09 -9.55
C PHE A 190 -19.72 2.31 -10.85
N GLU A 191 -19.04 1.16 -10.84
CA GLU A 191 -18.96 0.26 -11.99
C GLU A 191 -20.22 -0.63 -12.00
N ASN A 192 -21.04 -0.51 -13.05
CA ASN A 192 -22.28 -1.28 -13.24
C ASN A 192 -22.02 -2.76 -13.54
#